data_AF-A0AA43Z7W6-F1
#
_entry.id   AF-A0AA43Z7W6-F1
#
_cell.length_a   1.000
_cell.length_b   1.000
_cell.length_c   1.000
_cell.angle_alpha   90.00
_cell.angle_beta   90.00
_cell.angle_gamma   90.00
#
_symmetry.space_group_name_H-M   'P 1'
#
loop_
_entity.id
_entity.type
_entity.pdbx_description
1 polymer ?
#
loop_
_entity_poly.entity_id
_entity_poly.type
_entity_poly.pdbx_seq_one_letter_code
_entity_poly.pdbx_strand_id
1 'polypeptide(L)'
;MRLKNPNINFSWCQLKSEYLITFDSKDMFCANVANFKSLLTSHSSIELKGSDKIIFKGSEFPLEIARGELSDGSVYYDITISSNDKDLNVYSELLRDMRVICSRMSGRSIITLQDGIGEHYCNLGYPIIYKTENLMRKLIAKFMAISIGYDWGDSSTPKEVLDSVRTGSKKEKANFLQEVDFIQLSNFLFKRYTKADSARFMESLRDKGDEETVKVGDLKLYTPFTNWEKYFSPRVDCSSEYLQTKWDRLYDYRCKIAHCRAISKSEFDDLASISKEVCEKIQSALSSIEDVHIGDEDRDELAENLSGEASKGAAEFIAKYNNMASLLKSACELSSSEDDVFSKYDTNKSNIKMQARYLLKNKGMINREIAEKVDKAQQFRNIIVHHMGLIEISEAELTEEIASIDSVIDFISALDTNDLANLKGVDKRDTRENEE
;
A
#
# COMPACT_ATOMS: atom_id res chain seq x y z
N MET A 1 28.01 -35.06 14.57
CA MET A 1 27.85 -35.58 13.19
C MET A 1 28.16 -34.43 12.23
N ARG A 2 29.40 -34.33 11.76
CA ARG A 2 29.85 -33.22 10.88
C ARG A 2 29.33 -33.50 9.48
N LEU A 3 28.31 -32.76 9.04
CA LEU A 3 27.91 -32.74 7.64
C LEU A 3 29.03 -32.07 6.84
N LYS A 4 29.69 -32.87 6.00
CA LYS A 4 30.59 -32.38 4.96
C LYS A 4 29.77 -31.48 4.05
N ASN A 5 30.12 -30.20 4.01
CA ASN A 5 29.59 -29.26 3.05
C ASN A 5 30.09 -29.70 1.66
N PRO A 6 29.22 -30.11 0.71
CA PRO A 6 29.66 -30.24 -0.66
C PRO A 6 29.94 -28.82 -1.16
N ASN A 7 31.17 -28.58 -1.61
CA ASN A 7 31.52 -27.38 -2.36
C ASN A 7 30.67 -27.32 -3.63
N ILE A 8 29.47 -26.76 -3.53
CA ILE A 8 28.75 -26.24 -4.69
C ILE A 8 29.42 -24.91 -5.01
N ASN A 9 30.48 -25.00 -5.80
CA ASN A 9 31.14 -23.85 -6.37
C ASN A 9 30.21 -23.29 -7.45
N PHE A 10 29.26 -22.42 -7.08
CA PHE A 10 28.54 -21.62 -8.05
C PHE A 10 29.57 -20.71 -8.71
N SER A 11 30.05 -21.10 -9.91
CA SER A 11 30.80 -20.20 -10.76
C SER A 11 29.86 -19.09 -11.22
N TRP A 12 29.77 -18.02 -10.44
CA TRP A 12 29.02 -16.84 -10.83
C TRP A 12 29.65 -16.23 -12.10
N CYS A 13 28.77 -15.84 -13.03
CA CYS A 13 29.00 -14.96 -14.17
C CYS A 13 29.59 -15.56 -15.44
N GLN A 14 28.89 -16.55 -16.03
CA GLN A 14 28.83 -16.62 -17.48
C GLN A 14 27.42 -16.20 -17.92
N LEU A 15 27.28 -14.98 -18.44
CA LEU A 15 26.07 -14.51 -19.11
C LEU A 15 25.80 -15.46 -20.28
N LYS A 16 24.58 -15.97 -20.38
CA LYS A 16 24.19 -16.87 -21.47
C LYS A 16 22.93 -16.35 -22.10
N SER A 17 22.96 -16.15 -23.42
CA SER A 17 21.77 -15.80 -24.20
C SER A 17 21.52 -16.85 -25.25
N GLU A 18 20.28 -17.33 -25.30
CA GLU A 18 19.86 -18.46 -26.12
C GLU A 18 18.67 -18.06 -27.00
N TYR A 19 18.78 -18.35 -28.28
CA TYR A 19 17.79 -17.97 -29.30
C TYR A 19 17.44 -19.16 -30.18
N LEU A 20 16.15 -19.27 -30.49
CA LEU A 20 15.64 -20.19 -31.48
C LEU A 20 15.21 -19.41 -32.73
N ILE A 21 15.82 -19.76 -33.86
CA ILE A 21 15.65 -19.07 -35.15
C ILE A 21 15.18 -20.07 -36.19
N THR A 22 14.04 -19.82 -36.81
CA THR A 22 13.43 -20.73 -37.79
C THR A 22 13.51 -20.16 -39.20
N PHE A 23 13.83 -20.99 -40.18
CA PHE A 23 13.84 -20.65 -41.60
C PHE A 23 12.87 -21.53 -42.37
N ASP A 24 12.16 -20.95 -43.34
CA ASP A 24 11.25 -21.71 -44.19
C ASP A 24 12.03 -22.64 -45.13
N SER A 25 11.58 -23.88 -45.24
CA SER A 25 12.14 -24.89 -46.15
C SER A 25 12.12 -24.46 -47.62
N LYS A 26 11.17 -23.60 -48.01
CA LYS A 26 10.98 -23.17 -49.40
C LYS A 26 12.04 -22.18 -49.89
N ASP A 27 12.63 -21.44 -48.97
CA ASP A 27 13.51 -20.32 -49.32
C ASP A 27 14.96 -20.79 -49.58
N MET A 28 15.30 -22.05 -49.26
CA MET A 28 16.64 -22.66 -49.39
C MET A 28 17.79 -21.89 -48.70
N PHE A 29 17.52 -20.75 -48.06
CA PHE A 29 18.45 -19.98 -47.26
C PHE A 29 18.79 -20.71 -45.96
N CYS A 30 20.06 -20.64 -45.54
CA CYS A 30 20.56 -21.30 -44.32
C CYS A 30 20.24 -22.81 -44.23
N ALA A 31 20.35 -23.55 -45.35
CA ALA A 31 20.09 -25.00 -45.37
C ALA A 31 21.01 -25.82 -44.42
N ASN A 32 22.22 -25.33 -44.14
CA ASN A 32 23.19 -25.97 -43.25
C ASN A 32 23.89 -24.94 -42.35
N VAL A 33 24.59 -25.44 -41.32
CA VAL A 33 25.31 -24.62 -40.32
C VAL A 33 26.35 -23.70 -40.96
N ALA A 34 27.01 -24.11 -42.04
CA ALA A 34 28.00 -23.27 -42.73
C ALA A 34 27.34 -22.05 -43.38
N ASN A 35 26.20 -22.22 -44.05
CA ASN A 35 25.42 -21.13 -44.62
C ASN A 35 24.90 -20.18 -43.53
N PHE A 36 24.47 -20.73 -42.39
CA PHE A 36 24.04 -19.93 -41.25
C PHE A 36 25.20 -19.12 -40.64
N LYS A 37 26.39 -19.69 -40.53
CA LYS A 37 27.61 -18.98 -40.11
C LYS A 37 27.97 -17.86 -41.08
N SER A 38 27.89 -18.11 -42.39
CA SER A 38 28.10 -17.10 -43.43
C SER A 38 27.10 -15.93 -43.34
N LEU A 39 25.85 -16.21 -42.95
CA LEU A 39 24.85 -15.17 -42.68
C LEU A 39 25.29 -14.26 -41.52
N LEU A 40 25.76 -14.83 -40.41
CA LEU A 40 26.23 -14.02 -39.27
C LEU A 40 27.42 -13.13 -39.65
N THR A 41 28.37 -13.65 -40.42
CA THR A 41 29.55 -12.90 -40.90
C THR A 41 29.27 -11.94 -42.07
N SER A 42 28.03 -11.89 -42.57
CA SER A 42 27.63 -10.87 -43.56
C SER A 42 27.70 -9.45 -42.99
N HIS A 43 27.65 -9.33 -41.66
CA HIS A 43 27.86 -8.08 -40.94
C HIS A 43 29.35 -7.84 -40.73
N SER A 44 29.87 -6.71 -41.22
CA SER A 44 31.32 -6.41 -41.24
C SER A 44 32.00 -6.40 -39.88
N SER A 45 31.25 -6.25 -38.79
CA SER A 45 31.78 -6.24 -37.42
C SER A 45 31.74 -7.61 -36.72
N ILE A 46 31.15 -8.64 -37.36
CA ILE A 46 31.04 -10.00 -36.82
C ILE A 46 32.03 -10.91 -37.56
N GLU A 47 32.97 -11.47 -36.82
CA GLU A 47 33.92 -12.47 -37.33
C GLU A 47 33.76 -13.78 -36.56
N LEU A 48 34.05 -14.91 -37.20
CA LEU A 48 34.04 -16.23 -36.55
C LEU A 48 35.47 -16.75 -36.44
N LYS A 49 35.88 -17.16 -35.23
CA LYS A 49 37.19 -17.76 -34.98
C LYS A 49 37.01 -19.22 -34.64
N GLY A 50 37.22 -20.09 -35.63
CA GLY A 50 36.99 -21.53 -35.48
C GLY A 50 35.50 -21.89 -35.49
N SER A 51 35.15 -23.00 -34.81
CA SER A 51 33.79 -23.52 -34.82
C SER A 51 32.91 -22.99 -33.68
N ASP A 52 33.52 -22.44 -32.64
CA ASP A 52 32.98 -22.29 -31.28
C ASP A 52 33.08 -20.85 -30.72
N LYS A 53 33.56 -19.88 -31.51
CA LYS A 53 33.73 -18.49 -31.06
C LYS A 53 33.31 -17.46 -32.10
N ILE A 54 32.74 -16.37 -31.61
CA ILE A 54 32.40 -15.16 -32.36
C ILE A 54 33.22 -13.99 -31.83
N ILE A 55 33.79 -13.20 -32.73
CA ILE A 55 34.52 -11.97 -32.43
C ILE A 55 33.64 -10.81 -32.87
N PHE A 56 33.43 -9.87 -31.96
CA PHE A 56 32.67 -8.65 -32.24
C PHE A 56 33.39 -7.46 -31.60
N LYS A 57 33.74 -6.46 -32.42
CA LYS A 57 34.47 -5.25 -31.99
C LYS A 57 35.70 -5.55 -31.13
N GLY A 58 36.44 -6.61 -31.46
CA GLY A 58 37.66 -7.03 -30.76
C GLY A 58 37.44 -7.87 -29.50
N SER A 59 36.19 -8.11 -29.08
CA SER A 59 35.85 -9.00 -27.96
C SER A 59 35.51 -10.40 -28.47
N GLU A 60 35.99 -11.45 -27.79
CA GLU A 60 35.70 -12.85 -28.13
C GLU A 60 34.59 -13.41 -27.23
N PHE A 61 33.57 -14.04 -27.82
CA PHE A 61 32.46 -14.68 -27.13
C PHE A 61 32.33 -16.16 -27.55
N PRO A 62 32.17 -17.11 -26.61
CA PRO A 62 31.81 -18.48 -26.95
C PRO A 62 30.46 -18.56 -27.67
N LEU A 63 30.40 -19.39 -28.71
CA LEU A 63 29.26 -19.59 -29.59
C LEU A 63 28.99 -21.09 -29.75
N GLU A 64 27.76 -21.50 -29.47
CA GLU A 64 27.26 -22.85 -29.73
C GLU A 64 26.07 -22.74 -30.69
N ILE A 65 26.05 -23.60 -31.71
CA ILE A 65 24.98 -23.65 -32.70
C ILE A 65 24.55 -25.10 -32.87
N ALA A 66 23.28 -25.38 -32.58
CA ALA A 66 22.61 -26.63 -32.93
C ALA A 66 21.61 -26.41 -34.07
N ARG A 67 21.45 -27.40 -34.93
CA ARG A 67 20.47 -27.42 -36.03
C ARG A 67 19.48 -28.54 -35.77
N GLY A 68 18.21 -28.28 -36.02
CA GLY A 68 17.19 -29.33 -36.12
C GLY A 68 16.13 -29.01 -37.16
N GLU A 69 15.13 -29.87 -37.24
CA GLU A 69 14.04 -29.78 -38.21
C GLU A 69 12.70 -29.81 -37.47
N LEU A 70 11.77 -28.97 -37.91
CA LEU A 70 10.41 -28.88 -37.39
C LEU A 70 9.49 -29.87 -38.12
N SER A 71 8.32 -30.14 -37.53
CA SER A 71 7.33 -31.08 -38.08
C SER A 71 6.78 -30.67 -39.46
N ASP A 72 6.88 -29.40 -39.83
CA ASP A 72 6.47 -28.85 -41.11
C ASP A 72 7.58 -28.87 -42.18
N GLY A 73 8.76 -29.42 -41.84
CA GLY A 73 9.95 -29.45 -42.70
C GLY A 73 10.81 -28.18 -42.65
N SER A 74 10.41 -27.14 -41.92
CA SER A 74 11.23 -25.95 -41.67
C SER A 74 12.49 -26.32 -40.86
N VAL A 75 13.59 -25.58 -41.05
CA VAL A 75 14.83 -25.78 -40.30
C VAL A 75 14.87 -24.79 -39.13
N TYR A 76 15.34 -25.22 -37.97
CA TYR A 76 15.63 -24.32 -36.86
C TYR A 76 17.11 -24.36 -36.47
N TYR A 77 17.58 -23.22 -35.98
CA TYR A 77 18.87 -23.03 -35.35
C TYR A 77 18.67 -22.60 -33.90
N ASP A 78 19.26 -23.36 -32.99
CA ASP A 78 19.39 -23.02 -31.58
C ASP A 78 20.79 -22.47 -31.35
N ILE A 79 20.86 -21.22 -30.91
CA ILE A 79 22.10 -20.45 -30.80
C ILE A 79 22.27 -20.02 -29.37
N THR A 80 23.39 -20.44 -28.78
CA THR A 80 23.84 -19.96 -27.48
C THR A 80 25.08 -19.10 -27.66
N ILE A 81 25.03 -17.87 -27.16
CA ILE A 81 26.21 -17.00 -27.06
C ILE A 81 26.46 -16.69 -25.59
N SER A 82 27.68 -16.91 -25.14
CA SER A 82 28.07 -16.70 -23.74
C SER A 82 29.03 -15.53 -23.58
N SER A 83 29.04 -14.89 -22.41
CA SER A 83 29.97 -13.81 -22.07
C SER A 83 30.36 -13.86 -20.59
N ASN A 84 31.60 -13.51 -20.30
CA ASN A 84 32.20 -13.44 -18.97
C ASN A 84 32.11 -12.02 -18.36
N ASP A 85 31.05 -11.27 -18.72
CA ASP A 85 30.60 -9.99 -18.14
C ASP A 85 31.49 -8.75 -18.36
N LYS A 86 32.77 -8.93 -18.71
CA LYS A 86 33.73 -7.82 -18.88
C LYS A 86 33.35 -6.80 -19.96
N ASP A 87 32.56 -7.20 -20.96
CA ASP A 87 32.19 -6.38 -22.11
C ASP A 87 30.66 -6.36 -22.36
N LEU A 88 29.86 -6.21 -21.31
CA LEU A 88 28.39 -6.29 -21.37
C LEU A 88 27.73 -5.41 -22.45
N ASN A 89 28.24 -4.18 -22.68
CA ASN A 89 27.70 -3.31 -23.73
C ASN A 89 27.98 -3.89 -25.13
N VAL A 90 29.20 -4.37 -25.38
CA VAL A 90 29.61 -4.97 -26.66
C VAL A 90 28.84 -6.27 -26.90
N TYR A 91 28.65 -7.06 -25.85
CA TYR A 91 27.81 -8.26 -25.87
C TYR A 91 26.36 -7.93 -26.22
N SER A 92 25.76 -6.91 -25.58
CA SER A 92 24.39 -6.44 -25.89
C SER A 92 24.22 -6.02 -27.34
N GLU A 93 25.19 -5.27 -27.87
CA GLU A 93 25.21 -4.86 -29.28
C GLU A 93 25.31 -6.06 -30.21
N LEU A 94 26.20 -7.02 -29.93
CA LEU A 94 26.30 -8.26 -30.70
C LEU A 94 24.96 -9.00 -30.76
N LEU A 95 24.32 -9.23 -29.61
CA LEU A 95 23.03 -9.94 -29.55
C LEU A 95 21.95 -9.20 -30.34
N ARG A 96 21.92 -7.86 -30.25
CA ARG A 96 20.98 -7.03 -31.00
C ARG A 96 21.21 -7.16 -32.50
N ASP A 97 22.45 -6.99 -32.95
CA ASP A 97 22.79 -7.02 -34.37
C ASP A 97 22.54 -8.41 -34.95
N MET A 98 22.87 -9.48 -34.21
CA MET A 98 22.54 -10.87 -34.57
C MET A 98 21.03 -11.06 -34.74
N ARG A 99 20.21 -10.57 -33.79
CA ARG A 99 18.75 -10.65 -33.90
C ARG A 99 18.23 -9.89 -35.12
N VAL A 100 18.77 -8.71 -35.41
CA VAL A 100 18.36 -7.91 -36.59
C VAL A 100 18.69 -8.65 -37.89
N ILE A 101 19.90 -9.20 -38.01
CA ILE A 101 20.31 -9.98 -39.20
C ILE A 101 19.39 -11.18 -39.39
N CYS A 102 19.20 -11.97 -38.34
CA CYS A 102 18.45 -13.22 -38.42
C CYS A 102 16.96 -12.99 -38.65
N SER A 103 16.34 -11.97 -38.03
CA SER A 103 14.93 -11.63 -38.25
C SER A 103 14.67 -11.12 -39.66
N ARG A 104 15.57 -10.29 -40.21
CA ARG A 104 15.49 -9.84 -41.61
C ARG A 104 15.60 -11.00 -42.61
N MET A 105 16.51 -11.93 -42.37
CA MET A 105 16.75 -13.03 -43.31
C MET A 105 15.70 -14.15 -43.19
N SER A 106 15.25 -14.46 -41.97
CA SER A 106 14.24 -15.51 -41.75
C SER A 106 12.82 -15.07 -42.06
N GLY A 107 12.54 -13.75 -42.07
CA GLY A 107 11.17 -13.22 -42.20
C GLY A 107 10.25 -13.57 -41.03
N ARG A 108 10.79 -14.14 -39.93
CA ARG A 108 10.06 -14.59 -38.75
C ARG A 108 10.60 -13.94 -37.48
N SER A 109 9.78 -13.90 -36.42
CA SER A 109 10.22 -13.43 -35.10
C SER A 109 11.18 -14.44 -34.46
N ILE A 110 12.27 -13.94 -33.88
CA ILE A 110 13.22 -14.75 -33.13
C ILE A 110 12.65 -15.05 -31.75
N ILE A 111 12.65 -16.32 -31.36
CA ILE A 111 12.22 -16.74 -30.03
C ILE A 111 13.44 -16.65 -29.11
N THR A 112 13.31 -15.93 -27.99
CA THR A 112 14.35 -15.86 -26.96
C THR A 112 14.06 -16.94 -25.92
N LEU A 113 14.97 -17.90 -25.79
CA LEU A 113 14.88 -18.99 -24.80
C LEU A 113 15.52 -18.59 -23.48
N GLN A 114 16.64 -17.85 -23.53
CA GLN A 114 17.31 -17.29 -22.37
C GLN A 114 17.82 -15.88 -22.69
N ASP A 115 17.49 -14.91 -21.84
CA ASP A 115 17.99 -13.53 -21.94
C ASP A 115 19.02 -13.28 -20.83
N GLY A 116 20.29 -13.53 -21.12
CA GLY A 116 21.37 -13.36 -20.14
C GLY A 116 21.56 -11.90 -19.70
N ILE A 117 21.18 -10.93 -20.54
CA ILE A 117 21.30 -9.50 -20.20
C ILE A 117 20.18 -9.09 -19.26
N GLY A 118 18.94 -9.47 -19.59
CA GLY A 118 17.80 -9.25 -18.71
C GLY A 118 17.99 -9.94 -17.35
N GLU A 119 18.51 -11.18 -17.36
CA GLU A 119 18.85 -11.93 -16.15
C GLU A 119 19.90 -11.21 -15.29
N HIS A 120 20.97 -10.70 -15.91
CA HIS A 120 21.99 -9.90 -15.22
C HIS A 120 21.41 -8.69 -14.50
N TYR A 121 20.60 -7.88 -15.18
CA TYR A 121 20.00 -6.70 -14.57
C TYR A 121 18.91 -7.05 -13.55
N CYS A 122 18.17 -8.15 -13.72
CA CYS A 122 17.27 -8.67 -12.69
C CYS A 122 18.04 -9.03 -11.41
N ASN A 123 19.17 -9.72 -11.55
CA ASN A 123 20.02 -10.10 -10.42
C ASN A 123 20.63 -8.89 -9.69
N LEU A 124 21.02 -7.84 -10.42
CA LEU A 124 21.48 -6.59 -9.83
C LEU A 124 20.34 -5.76 -9.21
N GLY A 125 19.16 -5.78 -9.83
CA GLY A 125 18.00 -5.00 -9.40
C GLY A 125 17.30 -5.57 -8.17
N TYR A 126 17.30 -6.89 -7.99
CA TYR A 126 16.62 -7.55 -6.87
C TYR A 126 17.10 -7.05 -5.50
N PRO A 127 18.41 -6.98 -5.19
CA PRO A 127 18.90 -6.40 -3.95
C PRO A 127 18.50 -4.95 -3.71
N ILE A 128 18.33 -4.16 -4.78
CA ILE A 128 17.94 -2.74 -4.70
C ILE A 128 16.47 -2.63 -4.25
N ILE A 129 15.57 -3.38 -4.91
CA ILE A 129 14.16 -3.46 -4.51
C ILE A 129 14.03 -3.96 -3.08
N TYR A 130 14.71 -5.06 -2.75
CA TYR A 130 14.66 -5.67 -1.41
C TYR A 130 15.07 -4.68 -0.31
N LYS A 131 16.14 -3.89 -0.53
CA LYS A 131 16.57 -2.86 0.43
C LYS A 131 15.54 -1.74 0.56
N THR A 132 14.98 -1.28 -0.56
CA THR A 132 13.98 -0.21 -0.59
C THR A 132 12.71 -0.62 0.14
N GLU A 133 12.23 -1.83 -0.12
CA GLU A 133 11.06 -2.44 0.53
C GLU A 133 11.24 -2.55 2.05
N ASN A 134 12.36 -3.10 2.50
CA ASN A 134 12.65 -3.22 3.92
C ASN A 134 12.79 -1.87 4.62
N LEU A 135 13.27 -0.84 3.92
CA LEU A 135 13.35 0.50 4.48
C LEU A 135 11.95 1.12 4.68
N MET A 136 11.03 0.91 3.73
CA MET A 136 9.63 1.30 3.88
C MET A 136 8.95 0.55 5.04
N ARG A 137 9.13 -0.77 5.13
CA ARG A 137 8.63 -1.58 6.26
C ARG A 137 9.16 -1.06 7.59
N LYS A 138 10.45 -0.71 7.65
CA LYS A 138 11.07 -0.12 8.85
C LYS A 138 10.45 1.21 9.23
N LEU A 139 10.16 2.09 8.26
CA LEU A 139 9.49 3.36 8.52
C LEU A 139 8.10 3.14 9.11
N ILE A 140 7.27 2.31 8.45
CA ILE A 140 5.91 2.02 8.91
C ILE A 140 5.95 1.37 10.29
N ALA A 141 6.80 0.38 10.51
CA ALA A 141 6.92 -0.30 11.80
C ALA A 141 7.26 0.65 12.94
N LYS A 142 8.27 1.51 12.74
CA LYS A 142 8.68 2.49 13.76
C LYS A 142 7.62 3.55 13.98
N PHE A 143 7.02 4.06 12.91
CA PHE A 143 5.95 5.04 13.00
C PHE A 143 4.80 4.50 13.84
N MET A 144 4.30 3.32 13.47
CA MET A 144 3.17 2.72 14.15
C MET A 144 3.48 2.36 15.61
N ALA A 145 4.68 1.83 15.89
CA ALA A 145 5.09 1.48 17.26
C ALA A 145 5.20 2.71 18.18
N ILE A 146 5.69 3.84 17.68
CA ILE A 146 5.81 5.10 18.44
C ILE A 146 4.42 5.75 18.60
N SER A 147 3.64 5.74 17.52
CA SER A 147 2.35 6.43 17.42
C SER A 147 1.25 5.73 18.20
N ILE A 148 1.12 4.41 18.08
CA ILE A 148 -0.01 3.61 18.60
C ILE A 148 0.42 2.70 19.75
N GLY A 149 1.67 2.24 19.78
CA GLY A 149 2.19 1.29 20.77
C GLY A 149 2.53 -0.07 20.17
N TYR A 150 2.94 -1.05 21.00
CA TYR A 150 3.56 -2.29 20.54
C TYR A 150 2.59 -3.29 19.85
N ASP A 151 1.28 -3.21 20.14
CA ASP A 151 0.27 -4.19 19.70
C ASP A 151 -0.56 -3.73 18.48
N TRP A 152 -0.04 -2.80 17.66
CA TRP A 152 -0.77 -2.18 16.55
C TRP A 152 -1.05 -3.10 15.35
N GLY A 153 -0.35 -4.23 15.23
CA GLY A 153 -0.34 -5.06 14.01
C GLY A 153 -1.67 -5.74 13.66
N ASP A 154 -2.52 -6.01 14.67
CA ASP A 154 -3.78 -6.73 14.48
C ASP A 154 -5.01 -5.80 14.39
N SER A 155 -4.98 -4.62 15.04
CA SER A 155 -6.09 -3.68 15.04
C SER A 155 -5.98 -2.62 13.94
N SER A 156 -4.77 -2.13 13.62
CA SER A 156 -4.58 -0.89 12.86
C SER A 156 -3.94 -1.12 11.49
N THR A 157 -4.42 -2.13 10.76
CA THR A 157 -3.88 -2.50 9.44
C THR A 157 -4.97 -2.38 8.37
N PRO A 158 -4.72 -1.64 7.26
CA PRO A 158 -5.63 -1.52 6.12
C PRO A 158 -6.10 -2.87 5.55
N LYS A 159 -7.35 -2.95 5.06
CA LYS A 159 -7.92 -4.20 4.53
C LYS A 159 -7.14 -4.75 3.36
N GLU A 160 -6.74 -3.87 2.46
CA GLU A 160 -6.02 -4.27 1.26
C GLU A 160 -4.70 -4.96 1.65
N VAL A 161 -4.09 -4.51 2.76
CA VAL A 161 -2.88 -5.08 3.34
C VAL A 161 -3.14 -6.44 4.03
N LEU A 162 -4.30 -6.63 4.67
CA LEU A 162 -4.69 -7.90 5.30
C LEU A 162 -5.07 -8.97 4.28
N ASP A 163 -5.79 -8.59 3.22
CA ASP A 163 -6.29 -9.49 2.18
C ASP A 163 -5.17 -10.11 1.31
N SER A 164 -3.97 -9.50 1.28
CA SER A 164 -2.81 -10.07 0.58
C SER A 164 -2.02 -11.08 1.39
N VAL A 165 -2.25 -11.15 2.69
CA VAL A 165 -1.50 -12.00 3.61
C VAL A 165 -2.11 -13.39 3.63
N ARG A 166 -1.33 -14.42 3.24
CA ARG A 166 -1.80 -15.81 3.25
C ARG A 166 -2.18 -16.25 4.66
N THR A 167 -3.46 -16.57 4.87
CA THR A 167 -4.17 -16.94 6.11
C THR A 167 -3.73 -18.25 6.80
N GLY A 168 -2.47 -18.68 6.64
CA GLY A 168 -2.07 -20.07 6.88
C GLY A 168 -1.09 -20.37 8.02
N SER A 169 -0.47 -19.39 8.70
CA SER A 169 0.51 -19.70 9.74
C SER A 169 0.24 -18.95 11.04
N LYS A 170 0.32 -19.67 12.17
CA LYS A 170 0.24 -19.09 13.52
C LYS A 170 1.33 -18.02 13.65
N LYS A 171 0.92 -16.75 13.51
CA LYS A 171 1.80 -15.60 13.32
C LYS A 171 2.64 -15.29 14.56
N GLU A 172 3.95 -15.17 14.39
CA GLU A 172 4.76 -14.33 15.28
C GLU A 172 4.33 -12.87 15.06
N LYS A 173 3.55 -12.36 16.02
CA LYS A 173 2.88 -11.05 16.02
C LYS A 173 3.79 -9.84 15.71
N ALA A 174 5.10 -9.97 15.93
CA ALA A 174 6.06 -8.89 15.73
C ALA A 174 6.44 -8.61 14.26
N ASN A 175 6.14 -9.54 13.34
CA ASN A 175 6.64 -9.49 11.96
C ASN A 175 5.54 -9.46 10.88
N PHE A 176 4.31 -9.06 11.23
CA PHE A 176 3.18 -8.98 10.30
C PHE A 176 3.51 -8.22 9.01
N LEU A 177 4.23 -7.10 9.12
CA LEU A 177 4.66 -6.32 7.96
C LEU A 177 5.54 -7.12 6.99
N GLN A 178 6.12 -8.26 7.34
CA GLN A 178 6.90 -9.06 6.38
C GLN A 178 6.01 -9.79 5.37
N GLU A 179 4.74 -10.00 5.68
CA GLU A 179 3.79 -10.73 4.83
C GLU A 179 3.03 -9.81 3.86
N VAL A 180 3.09 -8.50 4.08
CA VAL A 180 2.37 -7.47 3.30
C VAL A 180 3.01 -7.28 1.93
N ASP A 181 2.26 -7.20 0.83
CA ASP A 181 2.87 -6.99 -0.50
C ASP A 181 3.46 -5.58 -0.68
N PHE A 182 4.44 -5.46 -1.58
CA PHE A 182 5.21 -4.24 -1.83
C PHE A 182 4.32 -3.02 -2.09
N ILE A 183 3.33 -3.15 -2.97
CA ILE A 183 2.46 -2.03 -3.35
C ILE A 183 1.58 -1.57 -2.19
N GLN A 184 1.18 -2.49 -1.32
CA GLN A 184 0.22 -2.22 -0.25
C GLN A 184 0.86 -1.51 0.95
N LEU A 185 2.18 -1.60 1.09
CA LEU A 185 2.92 -0.76 2.04
C LEU A 185 2.64 0.73 1.83
N SER A 186 2.41 1.14 0.58
CA SER A 186 2.10 2.53 0.23
C SER A 186 0.81 3.03 0.89
N ASN A 187 -0.17 2.14 1.11
CA ASN A 187 -1.48 2.51 1.66
C ASN A 187 -1.40 3.02 3.10
N PHE A 188 -0.43 2.55 3.89
CA PHE A 188 -0.22 3.06 5.25
C PHE A 188 0.13 4.53 5.29
N LEU A 189 0.83 5.03 4.27
CA LEU A 189 1.37 6.39 4.28
C LEU A 189 0.61 7.33 3.35
N PHE A 190 0.12 6.84 2.20
CA PHE A 190 -0.36 7.69 1.11
C PHE A 190 -1.86 7.53 0.80
N LYS A 191 -2.59 6.65 1.50
CA LYS A 191 -4.06 6.58 1.37
C LYS A 191 -4.67 7.83 2.01
N ARG A 192 -5.57 8.50 1.28
CA ARG A 192 -6.27 9.70 1.78
C ARG A 192 -7.45 9.28 2.66
N TYR A 193 -7.63 9.97 3.78
CA TYR A 193 -8.79 9.85 4.67
C TYR A 193 -9.24 11.23 5.14
N THR A 194 -10.48 11.35 5.63
CA THR A 194 -11.09 12.60 6.12
C THR A 194 -11.48 12.48 7.58
N LYS A 195 -11.25 13.54 8.36
CA LYS A 195 -11.71 13.61 9.76
C LYS A 195 -13.24 13.72 9.89
N ALA A 196 -13.91 14.26 8.87
CA ALA A 196 -15.32 14.60 8.94
C ALA A 196 -16.07 14.18 7.68
N ASP A 197 -17.36 13.87 7.86
CA ASP A 197 -18.29 13.56 6.77
C ASP A 197 -18.59 14.83 5.96
N SER A 198 -18.34 14.78 4.66
CA SER A 198 -18.62 15.87 3.73
C SER A 198 -20.11 16.19 3.64
N ALA A 199 -20.99 15.22 3.90
CA ALA A 199 -22.43 15.45 3.95
C ALA A 199 -22.83 16.45 5.04
N ARG A 200 -22.16 16.40 6.19
CA ARG A 200 -22.40 17.33 7.30
C ARG A 200 -21.87 18.71 7.09
N PHE A 201 -20.76 18.84 6.36
CA PHE A 201 -20.32 20.16 5.91
C PHE A 201 -21.40 20.80 5.04
N MET A 202 -21.91 20.05 4.05
CA MET A 202 -22.97 20.52 3.16
C MET A 202 -24.27 20.86 3.91
N GLU A 203 -24.60 20.11 4.96
CA GLU A 203 -25.74 20.39 5.83
C GLU A 203 -25.51 21.65 6.67
N SER A 204 -24.31 21.82 7.24
CA SER A 204 -23.94 23.04 7.96
C SER A 204 -23.93 24.30 7.08
N LEU A 205 -23.82 24.15 5.75
CA LEU A 205 -23.94 25.26 4.81
C LEU A 205 -25.40 25.60 4.48
N ARG A 206 -26.34 24.63 4.57
CA ARG A 206 -27.77 24.87 4.31
C ARG A 206 -28.42 25.78 5.34
N ASP A 207 -27.91 25.78 6.56
CA ASP A 207 -28.44 26.57 7.68
C ASP A 207 -27.78 27.95 7.79
N LYS A 208 -26.79 28.24 6.94
CA LYS A 208 -26.09 29.53 6.91
C LYS A 208 -26.69 30.47 5.87
N GLY A 209 -26.89 31.74 6.24
CA GLY A 209 -27.34 32.77 5.31
C GLY A 209 -26.23 33.20 4.34
N ASP A 210 -26.61 33.81 3.20
CA ASP A 210 -25.70 34.22 2.12
C ASP A 210 -24.57 35.19 2.54
N GLU A 211 -24.70 35.83 3.71
CA GLU A 211 -23.71 36.77 4.26
C GLU A 211 -22.71 36.12 5.22
N GLU A 212 -22.89 34.84 5.59
CA GLU A 212 -21.98 34.14 6.49
C GLU A 212 -20.69 33.71 5.77
N THR A 213 -19.56 34.11 6.34
CA THR A 213 -18.22 33.79 5.81
C THR A 213 -17.69 32.50 6.44
N VAL A 214 -17.46 31.48 5.60
CA VAL A 214 -16.77 30.24 6.00
C VAL A 214 -15.27 30.48 6.00
N LYS A 215 -14.59 30.19 7.13
CA LYS A 215 -13.13 30.33 7.19
C LYS A 215 -12.48 29.14 6.50
N VAL A 216 -11.36 29.40 5.81
CA VAL A 216 -10.54 28.36 5.19
C VAL A 216 -10.08 27.30 6.20
N GLY A 217 -9.92 27.68 7.47
CA GLY A 217 -9.61 26.74 8.56
C GLY A 217 -10.69 25.67 8.78
N ASP A 218 -11.95 26.04 8.62
CA ASP A 218 -13.10 25.12 8.81
C ASP A 218 -13.18 24.12 7.64
N LEU A 219 -12.80 24.56 6.43
CA LEU A 219 -12.72 23.71 5.24
C LEU A 219 -11.63 22.64 5.35
N LYS A 220 -10.51 22.93 6.04
CA LYS A 220 -9.39 21.98 6.18
C LYS A 220 -9.77 20.70 6.93
N LEU A 221 -10.83 20.73 7.76
CA LEU A 221 -11.33 19.54 8.47
C LEU A 221 -11.99 18.51 7.53
N TYR A 222 -12.42 18.94 6.34
CA TYR A 222 -13.11 18.12 5.35
C TYR A 222 -12.24 17.75 4.16
N THR A 223 -11.04 18.32 4.05
CA THR A 223 -10.10 18.00 2.97
C THR A 223 -9.42 16.67 3.26
N PRO A 224 -9.51 15.66 2.35
CA PRO A 224 -8.84 14.39 2.54
C PRO A 224 -7.31 14.56 2.56
N PHE A 225 -6.64 13.98 3.54
CA PHE A 225 -5.19 14.02 3.70
C PHE A 225 -4.62 12.63 3.96
N THR A 226 -3.31 12.49 3.77
CA THR A 226 -2.57 11.24 3.98
C THR A 226 -1.76 11.27 5.28
N ASN A 227 -1.37 10.09 5.78
CA ASN A 227 -0.45 10.00 6.91
C ASN A 227 0.90 10.66 6.60
N TRP A 228 1.36 10.59 5.35
CA TRP A 228 2.56 11.29 4.91
C TRP A 228 2.42 12.82 5.03
N GLU A 229 1.33 13.38 4.50
CA GLU A 229 1.05 14.82 4.56
C GLU A 229 0.94 15.32 6.01
N LYS A 230 0.29 14.55 6.89
CA LYS A 230 0.08 14.93 8.31
C LYS A 230 1.36 14.87 9.13
N TYR A 231 2.12 13.78 9.03
CA TYR A 231 3.21 13.49 9.97
C TYR A 231 4.61 13.75 9.41
N PHE A 232 4.82 13.58 8.10
CA PHE A 232 6.16 13.57 7.50
C PHE A 232 6.45 14.78 6.58
N SER A 233 5.50 15.21 5.74
CA SER A 233 5.70 16.35 4.83
C SER A 233 6.17 17.65 5.48
N PRO A 234 5.76 18.01 6.72
CA PRO A 234 6.29 19.21 7.39
C PRO A 234 7.77 19.11 7.76
N ARG A 235 8.33 17.90 7.83
CA ARG A 235 9.69 17.59 8.29
C ARG A 235 10.60 17.10 7.17
N VAL A 236 10.00 16.55 6.12
CA VAL A 236 10.67 16.02 4.94
C VAL A 236 10.19 16.82 3.74
N ASP A 237 11.13 17.49 3.06
CA ASP A 237 10.87 18.23 1.82
C ASP A 237 10.53 17.25 0.67
N CYS A 238 9.31 16.72 0.70
CA CYS A 238 8.77 15.73 -0.21
C CYS A 238 7.24 15.64 -0.06
N SER A 239 6.51 15.82 -1.16
CA SER A 239 5.07 15.63 -1.18
C SER A 239 4.70 14.14 -1.22
N SER A 240 3.51 13.81 -0.71
CA SER A 240 2.95 12.45 -0.76
C SER A 240 2.87 11.92 -2.20
N GLU A 241 2.30 12.72 -3.11
CA GLU A 241 2.10 12.33 -4.51
C GLU A 241 3.41 12.03 -5.25
N TYR A 242 4.44 12.83 -4.98
CA TYR A 242 5.75 12.64 -5.58
C TYR A 242 6.39 11.31 -5.19
N LEU A 243 6.32 10.97 -3.89
CA LEU A 243 6.89 9.74 -3.37
C LEU A 243 6.05 8.52 -3.78
N GLN A 244 4.73 8.63 -3.79
CA GLN A 244 3.81 7.58 -4.22
C GLN A 244 4.03 7.20 -5.70
N THR A 245 4.12 8.19 -6.59
CA THR A 245 4.37 7.95 -8.03
C THR A 245 5.67 7.16 -8.27
N LYS A 246 6.70 7.45 -7.48
CA LYS A 246 7.99 6.72 -7.54
C LYS A 246 7.88 5.32 -6.97
N TRP A 247 7.12 5.15 -5.88
CA TRP A 247 6.85 3.84 -5.30
C TRP A 247 6.12 2.91 -6.28
N ASP A 248 5.11 3.44 -6.98
CA ASP A 248 4.36 2.69 -7.99
C ASP A 248 5.27 2.26 -9.16
N ARG A 249 6.18 3.15 -9.59
CA ARG A 249 7.17 2.82 -10.62
C ARG A 249 8.17 1.75 -10.15
N LEU A 250 8.57 1.75 -8.87
CA LEU A 250 9.39 0.68 -8.29
C LEU A 250 8.64 -0.65 -8.25
N TYR A 251 7.33 -0.63 -8.02
CA TYR A 251 6.49 -1.83 -8.06
C TYR A 251 6.45 -2.46 -9.46
N ASP A 252 6.40 -1.66 -10.52
CA ASP A 252 6.51 -2.16 -11.90
C ASP A 252 7.83 -2.90 -12.14
N TYR A 253 8.95 -2.32 -11.66
CA TYR A 253 10.26 -2.97 -11.76
C TYR A 253 10.35 -4.24 -10.91
N ARG A 254 9.81 -4.22 -9.69
CA ARG A 254 9.71 -5.42 -8.84
C ARG A 254 8.96 -6.54 -9.55
N CYS A 255 7.84 -6.23 -10.20
CA CYS A 255 7.07 -7.21 -10.99
C CYS A 255 7.89 -7.75 -12.17
N LYS A 256 8.61 -6.90 -12.89
CA LYS A 256 9.50 -7.35 -13.98
C LYS A 256 10.58 -8.31 -13.47
N ILE A 257 11.25 -7.98 -12.37
CA ILE A 257 12.29 -8.80 -11.76
C ILE A 257 11.71 -10.15 -11.30
N ALA A 258 10.60 -10.14 -10.56
CA ALA A 258 10.00 -11.35 -9.98
C ALA A 258 9.45 -12.32 -11.05
N HIS A 259 8.97 -11.78 -12.17
CA HIS A 259 8.51 -12.59 -13.31
C HIS A 259 9.61 -12.88 -14.34
N CYS A 260 10.87 -12.58 -14.01
CA CYS A 260 12.03 -12.75 -14.88
C CYS A 260 11.81 -12.17 -16.29
N ARG A 261 11.11 -11.03 -16.37
CA ARG A 261 10.93 -10.30 -17.63
C ARG A 261 12.22 -9.57 -17.96
N ALA A 262 12.53 -9.44 -19.25
CA ALA A 262 13.70 -8.73 -19.73
C ALA A 262 13.73 -7.29 -19.15
N ILE A 263 14.84 -6.94 -18.49
CA ILE A 263 15.13 -5.58 -18.01
C ILE A 263 16.30 -5.04 -18.83
N SER A 264 16.08 -3.89 -19.46
CA SER A 264 17.12 -3.17 -20.17
C SER A 264 18.02 -2.40 -19.21
N LYS A 265 19.21 -2.02 -19.68
CA LYS A 265 20.13 -1.16 -18.94
C LYS A 265 19.49 0.16 -18.50
N SER A 266 18.76 0.83 -19.40
CA SER A 266 18.09 2.09 -19.08
C SER A 266 17.03 1.94 -17.98
N GLU A 267 16.32 0.81 -17.97
CA GLU A 267 15.36 0.51 -16.92
C GLU A 267 16.04 0.20 -15.58
N PHE A 268 17.19 -0.49 -15.61
CA PHE A 268 17.99 -0.71 -14.41
C PHE A 268 18.58 0.59 -13.85
N ASP A 269 19.10 1.48 -14.71
CA ASP A 269 19.64 2.76 -14.30
C ASP A 269 18.55 3.64 -13.65
N ASP A 270 17.34 3.63 -14.22
CA ASP A 270 16.18 4.32 -13.67
C ASP A 270 15.71 3.69 -12.34
N LEU A 271 15.61 2.36 -12.25
CA LEU A 271 15.36 1.63 -10.99
C LEU A 271 16.32 2.09 -9.89
N ALA A 272 17.62 2.09 -10.18
CA ALA A 272 18.66 2.46 -9.21
C ALA A 272 18.54 3.93 -8.79
N SER A 273 18.24 4.82 -9.74
CA SER A 273 18.04 6.25 -9.48
C SER A 273 16.81 6.51 -8.60
N ILE A 274 15.66 5.94 -8.95
CA ILE A 274 14.41 6.11 -8.20
C ILE A 274 14.56 5.49 -6.80
N SER A 275 15.11 4.30 -6.70
CA SER A 275 15.32 3.63 -5.40
C SER A 275 16.20 4.47 -4.49
N LYS A 276 17.30 5.04 -5.01
CA LYS A 276 18.18 5.91 -4.23
C LYS A 276 17.41 7.11 -3.67
N GLU A 277 16.66 7.80 -4.51
CA GLU A 277 15.90 8.98 -4.10
C GLU A 277 14.81 8.64 -3.07
N VAL A 278 14.03 7.58 -3.32
CA VAL A 278 13.01 7.08 -2.39
C VAL A 278 13.65 6.72 -1.04
N CYS A 279 14.79 6.01 -1.06
CA CYS A 279 15.51 5.65 0.16
C CYS A 279 15.97 6.88 0.94
N GLU A 280 16.48 7.92 0.26
CA GLU A 280 16.88 9.16 0.92
C GLU A 280 15.71 9.85 1.64
N LYS A 281 14.53 9.91 1.00
CA LYS A 281 13.33 10.49 1.61
C LYS A 281 12.80 9.67 2.79
N ILE A 282 12.75 8.33 2.65
CA ILE A 282 12.35 7.43 3.75
C ILE A 282 13.34 7.54 4.92
N GLN A 283 14.65 7.62 4.64
CA GLN A 283 15.66 7.76 5.67
C GLN A 283 15.54 9.10 6.41
N SER A 284 15.18 10.17 5.70
CA SER A 284 14.90 11.49 6.29
C SER A 284 13.65 11.46 7.18
N ALA A 285 12.59 10.76 6.75
CA ALA A 285 11.40 10.51 7.55
C ALA A 285 11.72 9.69 8.82
N LEU A 286 12.57 8.66 8.70
CA LEU A 286 13.02 7.85 9.82
C LEU A 286 13.82 8.65 10.85
N SER A 287 14.64 9.61 10.42
CA SER A 287 15.43 10.44 11.32
C SER A 287 14.59 11.47 12.07
N SER A 288 13.47 11.91 11.51
CA SER A 288 12.57 12.88 12.13
C SER A 288 11.44 12.24 12.95
N ILE A 289 11.42 10.91 13.05
CA ILE A 289 10.32 10.17 13.68
C ILE A 289 10.25 10.38 15.19
N GLU A 290 11.39 10.64 15.84
CA GLU A 290 11.46 10.91 17.29
C GLU A 290 10.82 12.27 17.64
N ASP A 291 10.75 13.19 16.67
CA ASP A 291 10.12 14.51 16.79
C ASP A 291 8.61 14.48 16.46
N VAL A 292 8.04 13.30 16.20
CA VAL A 292 6.62 13.11 15.93
C VAL A 292 5.90 12.84 17.25
N HIS A 293 5.46 13.91 17.91
CA HIS A 293 4.51 13.81 19.02
C HIS A 293 3.08 13.71 18.50
N ILE A 294 2.41 12.60 18.81
CA ILE A 294 1.01 12.36 18.49
C ILE A 294 0.22 12.45 19.79
N GLY A 295 -0.74 13.39 19.84
CA GLY A 295 -1.69 13.49 20.96
C GLY A 295 -2.68 12.34 20.97
N ASP A 296 -3.34 12.10 22.10
CA ASP A 296 -4.24 10.94 22.27
C ASP A 296 -5.40 10.92 21.25
N GLU A 297 -5.95 12.08 20.88
CA GLU A 297 -7.00 12.18 19.84
C GLU A 297 -6.48 11.78 18.45
N ASP A 298 -5.29 12.22 18.06
CA ASP A 298 -4.69 11.87 16.77
C ASP A 298 -4.22 10.40 16.73
N ARG A 299 -3.91 9.80 17.90
CA ARG A 299 -3.60 8.38 18.04
C ARG A 299 -4.84 7.54 17.82
N ASP A 300 -5.95 7.89 18.46
CA ASP A 300 -7.22 7.20 18.32
C ASP A 300 -7.74 7.31 16.88
N GLU A 301 -7.62 8.48 16.25
CA GLU A 301 -7.94 8.68 14.85
C GLU A 301 -7.07 7.83 13.92
N LEU A 302 -5.76 7.78 14.14
CA LEU A 302 -4.85 6.95 13.37
C LEU A 302 -5.20 5.46 13.52
N ALA A 303 -5.52 5.02 14.74
CA ALA A 303 -5.97 3.67 15.00
C ALA A 303 -7.29 3.37 14.30
N GLU A 304 -8.30 4.23 14.40
CA GLU A 304 -9.62 4.06 13.75
C GLU A 304 -9.54 4.00 12.23
N ASN A 305 -8.79 4.91 11.59
CA ASN A 305 -8.64 4.94 10.14
C ASN A 305 -8.01 3.66 9.59
N LEU A 306 -7.15 3.04 10.36
CA LEU A 306 -6.50 1.79 9.97
C LEU A 306 -7.29 0.55 10.42
N SER A 307 -8.10 0.68 11.48
CA SER A 307 -8.93 -0.38 12.08
C SER A 307 -10.26 -0.61 11.37
N GLY A 308 -10.90 0.46 10.90
CA GLY A 308 -12.13 0.39 10.14
C GLY A 308 -12.00 -0.48 8.90
N GLU A 309 -10.79 -0.81 8.48
CA GLU A 309 -10.57 -1.60 7.27
C GLU A 309 -10.37 -3.10 7.57
N ALA A 310 -10.10 -3.54 8.81
CA ALA A 310 -9.83 -4.95 9.12
C ALA A 310 -11.03 -5.90 8.89
N SER A 311 -12.27 -5.39 8.93
CA SER A 311 -13.46 -6.09 8.47
C SER A 311 -14.51 -5.11 7.94
N LYS A 312 -15.26 -5.50 6.89
CA LYS A 312 -16.32 -4.64 6.31
C LYS A 312 -17.36 -4.25 7.37
N GLY A 313 -17.64 -5.17 8.29
CA GLY A 313 -18.51 -4.93 9.44
C GLY A 313 -17.93 -3.90 10.41
N ALA A 314 -16.67 -4.04 10.84
CA ALA A 314 -16.06 -3.08 11.78
C ALA A 314 -16.00 -1.66 11.19
N ALA A 315 -15.76 -1.52 9.88
CA ALA A 315 -15.85 -0.25 9.16
C ALA A 315 -17.23 0.41 9.36
N GLU A 316 -18.26 -0.37 9.08
CA GLU A 316 -19.65 0.06 9.15
C GLU A 316 -20.05 0.42 10.58
N PHE A 317 -19.63 -0.39 11.55
CA PHE A 317 -19.83 -0.11 12.97
C PHE A 317 -19.16 1.20 13.38
N ILE A 318 -17.88 1.41 13.05
CA ILE A 318 -17.14 2.63 13.43
C ILE A 318 -17.75 3.87 12.77
N ALA A 319 -18.15 3.78 11.50
CA ALA A 319 -18.84 4.86 10.81
C ALA A 319 -20.17 5.23 11.49
N LYS A 320 -21.00 4.23 11.82
CA LYS A 320 -22.27 4.44 12.52
C LYS A 320 -22.06 4.96 13.94
N TYR A 321 -21.07 4.44 14.66
CA TYR A 321 -20.69 4.93 15.99
C TYR A 321 -20.31 6.40 15.96
N ASN A 322 -19.47 6.83 15.00
CA ASN A 322 -19.06 8.22 14.85
C ASN A 322 -20.25 9.13 14.49
N ASN A 323 -21.17 8.66 13.65
CA ASN A 323 -22.42 9.38 13.38
C ASN A 323 -23.25 9.58 14.66
N MET A 324 -23.54 8.49 15.38
CA MET A 324 -24.26 8.50 16.65
C MET A 324 -23.62 9.44 17.68
N ALA A 325 -22.29 9.34 17.86
CA ALA A 325 -21.53 10.16 18.80
C ALA A 325 -21.73 11.65 18.54
N SER A 326 -21.73 12.03 17.26
CA SER A 326 -21.91 13.43 16.95
C SER A 326 -23.37 13.87 16.94
N LEU A 327 -24.35 13.01 16.65
CA LEU A 327 -25.77 13.35 16.85
C LEU A 327 -26.05 13.62 18.33
N LEU A 328 -25.51 12.79 19.23
CA LEU A 328 -25.57 13.02 20.68
C LEU A 328 -24.97 14.37 21.06
N LYS A 329 -23.79 14.68 20.53
CA LYS A 329 -23.12 15.96 20.78
C LYS A 329 -23.98 17.14 20.30
N SER A 330 -24.52 17.09 19.09
CA SER A 330 -25.39 18.14 18.56
C SER A 330 -26.67 18.30 19.38
N ALA A 331 -27.30 17.21 19.82
CA ALA A 331 -28.45 17.27 20.72
C ALA A 331 -28.11 17.92 22.07
N CYS A 332 -26.92 17.64 22.63
CA CYS A 332 -26.43 18.30 23.83
C CYS A 332 -26.21 19.80 23.60
N GLU A 333 -25.56 20.18 22.51
CA GLU A 333 -25.29 21.58 22.15
C GLU A 333 -26.60 22.37 21.98
N LEU A 334 -27.58 21.81 21.26
CA LEU A 334 -28.89 22.42 21.05
C LEU A 334 -29.70 22.58 22.34
N SER A 335 -29.54 21.67 23.30
CA SER A 335 -30.27 21.68 24.57
C SER A 335 -29.54 22.36 25.73
N SER A 336 -28.32 22.84 25.50
CA SER A 336 -27.47 23.45 26.53
C SER A 336 -27.42 24.98 26.45
N SER A 337 -27.36 25.64 27.61
CA SER A 337 -26.93 27.04 27.77
C SER A 337 -25.48 27.13 28.29
N GLU A 338 -24.93 28.35 28.37
CA GLU A 338 -23.58 28.57 28.94
C GLU A 338 -23.46 28.09 30.39
N ASP A 339 -24.56 28.12 31.14
CA ASP A 339 -24.61 27.73 32.54
C ASP A 339 -24.85 26.22 32.76
N ASP A 340 -25.18 25.48 31.71
CA ASP A 340 -25.43 24.04 31.81
C ASP A 340 -24.15 23.23 32.03
N VAL A 341 -24.28 22.11 32.75
CA VAL A 341 -23.16 21.20 33.10
C VAL A 341 -22.38 20.71 31.88
N PHE A 342 -23.07 20.52 30.74
CA PHE A 342 -22.45 20.14 29.47
C PHE A 342 -21.45 21.19 28.97
N SER A 343 -21.83 22.48 28.99
CA SER A 343 -21.01 23.59 28.49
C SER A 343 -19.84 23.93 29.40
N LYS A 344 -20.02 23.73 30.72
CA LYS A 344 -19.04 24.07 31.77
C LYS A 344 -17.77 23.23 31.79
N TYR A 345 -17.80 21.99 31.27
CA TYR A 345 -16.65 21.09 31.32
C TYR A 345 -16.35 20.50 29.95
N ASP A 346 -15.11 20.68 29.47
CA ASP A 346 -14.71 20.17 28.14
C ASP A 346 -14.75 18.64 28.04
N THR A 347 -14.57 17.93 29.17
CA THR A 347 -14.75 16.47 29.25
C THR A 347 -16.17 16.02 28.89
N ASN A 348 -17.19 16.87 29.10
CA ASN A 348 -18.57 16.55 28.70
C ASN A 348 -18.78 16.73 27.20
N LYS A 349 -17.94 17.53 26.53
CA LYS A 349 -17.99 17.76 25.07
C LYS A 349 -17.28 16.66 24.29
N SER A 350 -16.27 16.01 24.87
CA SER A 350 -15.50 14.94 24.22
C SER A 350 -15.93 13.52 24.60
N ASN A 351 -16.57 13.31 25.77
CA ASN A 351 -16.95 11.98 26.24
C ASN A 351 -18.43 11.64 25.96
N ILE A 352 -18.69 10.71 25.03
CA ILE A 352 -20.04 10.28 24.63
C ILE A 352 -20.89 9.75 25.79
N LYS A 353 -20.29 9.12 26.81
CA LYS A 353 -21.02 8.63 28.00
C LYS A 353 -21.51 9.78 28.86
N MET A 354 -20.75 10.86 28.92
CA MET A 354 -21.15 12.07 29.64
C MET A 354 -22.26 12.81 28.89
N GLN A 355 -22.19 12.85 27.56
CA GLN A 355 -23.25 13.38 26.70
C GLN A 355 -24.57 12.62 26.89
N ALA A 356 -24.55 11.29 26.81
CA ALA A 356 -25.73 10.47 27.05
C ALA A 356 -26.29 10.66 28.47
N ARG A 357 -25.42 10.72 29.50
CA ARG A 357 -25.86 10.99 30.88
C ARG A 357 -26.51 12.35 31.04
N TYR A 358 -26.00 13.38 30.38
CA TYR A 358 -26.58 14.72 30.39
C TYR A 358 -27.98 14.72 29.78
N LEU A 359 -28.15 14.15 28.59
CA LEU A 359 -29.45 14.05 27.93
C LEU A 359 -30.46 13.22 28.74
N LEU A 360 -30.00 12.18 29.43
CA LEU A 360 -30.85 11.35 30.29
C LEU A 360 -31.26 12.07 31.58
N LYS A 361 -30.28 12.54 32.36
CA LYS A 361 -30.53 13.01 33.72
C LYS A 361 -30.96 14.47 33.76
N ASN A 362 -30.27 15.33 33.03
CA ASN A 362 -30.49 16.77 33.10
C ASN A 362 -31.63 17.21 32.18
N LYS A 363 -31.76 16.59 31.00
CA LYS A 363 -32.75 17.02 30.00
C LYS A 363 -33.95 16.07 29.87
N GLY A 364 -33.79 14.81 30.29
CA GLY A 364 -34.84 13.78 30.16
C GLY A 364 -35.27 13.54 28.73
N MET A 365 -34.36 13.70 27.77
CA MET A 365 -34.60 13.59 26.32
C MET A 365 -34.39 12.17 25.81
N ILE A 366 -33.51 11.43 26.48
CA ILE A 366 -33.33 10.00 26.21
C ILE A 366 -33.75 9.22 27.45
N ASN A 367 -34.18 7.99 27.25
CA ASN A 367 -34.50 7.08 28.34
C ASN A 367 -33.24 6.27 28.75
N ARG A 368 -33.39 5.48 29.81
CA ARG A 368 -32.30 4.65 30.34
C ARG A 368 -31.81 3.61 29.33
N GLU A 369 -32.71 3.03 28.54
CA GLU A 369 -32.38 2.02 27.52
C GLU A 369 -31.44 2.60 26.45
N ILE A 370 -31.74 3.78 25.91
CA ILE A 370 -30.90 4.47 24.92
C ILE A 370 -29.53 4.80 25.52
N ALA A 371 -29.48 5.28 26.76
CA ALA A 371 -28.21 5.57 27.44
C ALA A 371 -27.34 4.32 27.66
N GLU A 372 -27.96 3.17 27.96
CA GLU A 372 -27.27 1.87 28.10
C GLU A 372 -26.74 1.37 26.75
N LYS A 373 -27.49 1.53 25.66
CA LYS A 373 -27.02 1.22 24.30
C LYS A 373 -25.81 2.05 23.89
N VAL A 374 -25.78 3.34 24.23
CA VAL A 374 -24.61 4.21 23.97
C VAL A 374 -23.38 3.76 24.76
N ASP A 375 -23.54 3.38 26.03
CA ASP A 375 -22.43 2.87 26.85
C ASP A 375 -21.90 1.53 26.29
N LYS A 376 -22.80 0.63 25.87
CA LYS A 376 -22.44 -0.64 25.22
C LYS A 376 -21.67 -0.40 23.93
N ALA A 377 -22.14 0.52 23.09
CA ALA A 377 -21.49 0.89 21.83
C ALA A 377 -20.09 1.48 22.06
N GLN A 378 -19.91 2.32 23.08
CA GLN A 378 -18.58 2.85 23.44
C GLN A 378 -17.64 1.73 23.91
N GLN A 379 -18.12 0.80 24.72
CA GLN A 379 -17.34 -0.35 25.17
C GLN A 379 -16.95 -1.25 23.99
N PHE A 380 -17.88 -1.49 23.07
CA PHE A 380 -17.64 -2.26 21.86
C PHE A 380 -16.65 -1.57 20.91
N ARG A 381 -16.74 -0.24 20.74
CA ARG A 381 -15.71 0.56 20.04
C ARG A 381 -14.35 0.40 20.69
N ASN A 382 -14.26 0.43 22.01
CA ASN A 382 -12.97 0.25 22.71
C ASN A 382 -12.41 -1.18 22.54
N ILE A 383 -13.28 -2.20 22.44
CA ILE A 383 -12.87 -3.56 22.09
C ILE A 383 -12.36 -3.60 20.65
N ILE A 384 -13.06 -2.98 19.70
CA ILE A 384 -12.65 -2.92 18.29
C ILE A 384 -11.31 -2.18 18.16
N VAL A 385 -11.20 -0.97 18.70
CA VAL A 385 -10.03 -0.09 18.52
C VAL A 385 -8.81 -0.55 19.33
N HIS A 386 -8.99 -1.16 20.51
CA HIS A 386 -7.86 -1.54 21.38
C HIS A 386 -7.62 -3.06 21.51
N HIS A 387 -8.54 -3.92 21.05
CA HIS A 387 -8.44 -5.38 21.24
C HIS A 387 -8.70 -6.22 19.98
N MET A 388 -8.84 -5.61 18.79
CA MET A 388 -8.93 -6.38 17.54
C MET A 388 -7.67 -7.23 17.35
N GLY A 389 -7.86 -8.56 17.24
CA GLY A 389 -6.80 -9.57 17.15
C GLY A 389 -6.61 -10.48 18.36
N LEU A 390 -7.14 -10.10 19.52
CA LEU A 390 -7.13 -10.95 20.73
C LEU A 390 -8.44 -11.71 20.93
N ILE A 391 -9.53 -11.19 20.35
CA ILE A 391 -10.88 -11.74 20.44
C ILE A 391 -11.41 -11.83 19.00
N GLU A 392 -11.78 -13.03 18.54
CA GLU A 392 -12.59 -13.19 17.33
C GLU A 392 -13.97 -12.60 17.61
N ILE A 393 -14.25 -11.42 17.07
CA ILE A 393 -15.60 -10.85 17.08
C ILE A 393 -16.37 -11.53 15.95
N SER A 394 -17.49 -12.16 16.27
CA SER A 394 -18.32 -12.81 15.27
C SER A 394 -19.06 -11.78 14.40
N GLU A 395 -19.28 -12.09 13.11
CA GLU A 395 -20.10 -11.21 12.25
C GLU A 395 -21.53 -11.01 12.80
N ALA A 396 -22.04 -11.99 13.56
CA ALA A 396 -23.33 -11.91 14.21
C ALA A 396 -23.37 -10.85 15.33
N GLU A 397 -22.38 -10.85 16.24
CA GLU A 397 -22.24 -9.82 17.28
C GLU A 397 -22.11 -8.43 16.67
N LEU A 398 -21.33 -8.32 15.58
CA LEU A 398 -21.08 -7.06 14.93
C LEU A 398 -22.35 -6.51 14.24
N THR A 399 -23.13 -7.38 13.61
CA THR A 399 -24.44 -7.02 13.03
C THR A 399 -25.43 -6.59 14.12
N GLU A 400 -25.43 -7.26 15.27
CA GLU A 400 -26.30 -6.91 16.40
C GLU A 400 -25.94 -5.52 16.97
N GLU A 401 -24.66 -5.23 17.14
CA GLU A 401 -24.21 -3.92 17.61
C GLU A 401 -24.49 -2.80 16.60
N ILE A 402 -24.36 -3.06 15.30
CA ILE A 402 -24.76 -2.13 14.24
C ILE A 402 -26.26 -1.81 14.34
N ALA A 403 -27.11 -2.83 14.45
CA ALA A 403 -28.55 -2.64 14.58
C ALA A 403 -28.92 -1.88 15.87
N SER A 404 -28.19 -2.14 16.96
CA SER A 404 -28.33 -1.39 18.22
C SER A 404 -28.02 0.09 18.05
N ILE A 405 -26.91 0.44 17.38
CA ILE A 405 -26.54 1.82 17.08
C ILE A 405 -27.58 2.49 16.17
N ASP A 406 -28.06 1.79 15.14
CA ASP A 406 -29.08 2.32 14.23
C ASP A 406 -30.35 2.72 15.01
N SER A 407 -30.78 1.90 15.97
CA SER A 407 -31.93 2.23 16.82
C SER A 407 -31.71 3.51 17.65
N VAL A 408 -30.46 3.79 18.05
CA VAL A 408 -30.11 5.01 18.78
C VAL A 408 -30.06 6.21 17.83
N ILE A 409 -29.48 6.05 16.64
CA ILE A 409 -29.43 7.09 15.61
C ILE A 409 -30.84 7.52 15.22
N ASP A 410 -31.73 6.55 14.94
CA ASP A 410 -33.12 6.81 14.58
C ASP A 410 -33.86 7.57 15.69
N PHE A 411 -33.66 7.15 16.96
CA PHE A 411 -34.26 7.82 18.10
C PHE A 411 -33.81 9.28 18.24
N ILE A 412 -32.50 9.53 18.17
CA ILE A 412 -31.94 10.88 18.35
C ILE A 412 -32.31 11.78 17.18
N SER A 413 -32.31 11.24 15.96
CA SER A 413 -32.68 11.98 14.75
C SER A 413 -34.17 12.36 14.71
N ALA A 414 -35.02 11.62 15.45
CA ALA A 414 -36.45 11.91 15.60
C ALA A 414 -36.77 12.95 16.68
N LEU A 415 -35.79 13.43 17.46
CA LEU A 415 -36.02 14.48 18.45
C LEU A 415 -36.32 15.82 17.76
N ASP A 416 -37.37 16.51 18.22
CA ASP A 416 -37.70 17.84 17.69
C ASP A 416 -36.64 18.86 18.14
N THR A 417 -36.05 19.55 17.17
CA THR A 417 -35.02 20.56 17.39
C THR A 417 -35.54 21.77 18.18
N ASN A 418 -36.84 22.09 18.06
CA ASN A 418 -37.48 23.15 18.84
C ASN A 418 -37.63 22.75 20.31
N ASP A 419 -37.99 21.49 20.57
CA ASP A 419 -38.09 20.96 21.93
C ASP A 419 -36.72 20.93 22.62
N LEU A 420 -35.67 20.58 21.88
CA LEU A 420 -34.29 20.66 22.38
C LEU A 420 -33.90 22.10 22.72
N ALA A 421 -34.19 23.06 21.83
CA ALA A 421 -33.88 24.47 22.08
C ALA A 421 -34.65 25.06 23.28
N ASN A 422 -35.88 24.61 23.50
CA ASN A 422 -36.71 25.05 24.63
C ASN A 422 -36.20 24.57 26.00
N LEU A 423 -35.24 23.63 26.02
CA LEU A 423 -34.67 23.07 27.25
C LEU A 423 -33.34 23.73 27.66
N LYS A 424 -32.89 24.75 26.94
CA LYS A 424 -31.69 25.51 27.30
C LYS A 424 -31.84 26.12 28.69
N GLY A 425 -30.87 25.85 29.58
CA GLY A 425 -30.89 26.32 30.97
C GLY A 425 -31.92 25.63 31.89
N VAL A 426 -32.66 24.63 31.39
CA VAL A 426 -33.58 23.81 32.20
C VAL A 426 -32.84 22.56 32.70
N ASP A 427 -32.77 22.36 34.02
CA ASP A 427 -32.30 21.10 34.61
C ASP A 427 -33.48 20.35 35.24
N LYS A 428 -33.86 19.22 34.63
CA LYS A 428 -34.96 18.38 35.10
C LYS A 428 -34.63 17.61 36.38
N ARG A 429 -33.39 17.67 36.88
CA ARG A 429 -33.06 17.14 38.21
C ARG A 429 -33.64 18.02 39.31
N ASP A 430 -33.59 19.34 39.12
CA ASP A 430 -34.07 20.33 40.08
C ASP A 430 -35.60 20.32 40.22
N THR A 431 -36.32 19.79 39.24
CA THR A 431 -37.78 19.59 39.29
C THR A 431 -38.18 18.27 39.97
N ARG A 432 -37.31 17.24 39.97
CA ARG A 432 -37.58 15.97 40.67
C ARG A 432 -37.29 16.03 42.17
N GLU A 433 -36.38 16.92 42.60
CA GLU A 433 -36.15 17.17 44.05
C GLU A 433 -37.27 17.99 44.71
N ASN A 434 -38.21 18.57 43.94
CA ASN A 434 -39.35 19.33 44.46
C ASN A 434 -40.68 18.53 44.47
N GLU A 435 -40.66 17.25 44.10
CA GLU A 435 -41.83 16.35 44.11
C GLU A 435 -41.67 15.14 45.09
N GLU A 436 -40.62 15.13 45.93
CA GLU A 436 -40.54 14.31 47.15
C GLU A 436 -40.93 15.15 48.38
#